data_AF-A0A6V7R6E0-F1
#
_entry.id   AF-A0A6V7R6E0-F1
#
_cell.length_a   1.000
_cell.length_b   1.000
_cell.length_c   1.000
_cell.angle_alpha   90.00
_cell.angle_beta   90.00
_cell.angle_gamma   90.00
#
_symmetry.space_group_name_H-M   'P 1'
#
loop_
_entity.id
_entity.type
_entity.pdbx_description
1 polymer ?
#
loop_
_entity_poly.entity_id
_entity_poly.type
_entity_poly.pdbx_seq_one_letter_code
_entity_poly.pdbx_strand_id
1 'polypeptide(L)' 'MDLEQKLKELKYDYIRLQGDLEKIESTGHSPEKMIAKLHDIEDEMRNLKKEIRARQSLED' A
#
# COMPACT_ATOMS: atom_id res chain seq x y z
N MET A 1 16.08 -7.05 -3.17
CA MET A 1 15.04 -6.72 -2.18
C MET A 1 14.01 -7.84 -2.24
N ASP A 2 13.70 -8.46 -1.11
CA ASP A 2 12.71 -9.54 -1.05
C ASP A 2 11.30 -8.98 -1.32
N LEU A 3 10.47 -9.71 -2.09
CA LEU A 3 9.10 -9.27 -2.39
C LEU A 3 8.26 -9.21 -1.11
N GLU A 4 8.48 -10.12 -0.15
CA GLU A 4 7.84 -10.10 1.16
C GLU A 4 8.23 -8.84 1.96
N GLN A 5 9.51 -8.47 1.91
CA GLN A 5 10.00 -7.24 2.53
C GLN A 5 9.36 -5.99 1.89
N LYS A 6 9.31 -5.93 0.55
CA LYS A 6 8.67 -4.83 -0.16
C LYS A 6 7.17 -4.73 0.18
N LEU A 7 6.48 -5.87 0.31
CA LEU A 7 5.07 -5.90 0.71
C LEU A 7 4.88 -5.38 2.15
N LYS A 8 5.81 -5.71 3.05
CA LYS A 8 5.80 -5.22 4.42
C LYS A 8 5.99 -3.70 4.48
N GLU A 9 6.91 -3.16 3.69
CA GLU A 9 7.15 -1.71 3.58
C GLU A 9 5.91 -0.98 3.05
N LEU A 10 5.31 -1.46 1.95
CA LEU A 10 4.07 -0.88 1.40
C LEU A 10 2.91 -0.88 2.42
N LYS A 11 2.80 -1.92 3.25
CA LYS A 11 1.79 -1.96 4.33
C LYS A 11 2.03 -0.89 5.40
N TYR A 12 3.29 -0.63 5.76
CA TYR A 12 3.61 0.44 6.71
C TYR A 12 3.29 1.81 6.13
N ASP A 13 3.64 2.04 4.87
CA ASP A 13 3.33 3.29 4.17
C ASP A 13 1.83 3.51 4.05
N TYR A 14 1.08 2.46 3.73
CA TYR A 14 -0.39 2.49 3.70
C TYR A 14 -1.00 2.91 5.04
N ILE A 15 -0.61 2.28 6.15
CA ILE A 15 -1.13 2.60 7.50
C ILE A 15 -0.77 4.04 7.89
N ARG A 16 0.46 4.46 7.59
CA ARG A 16 0.88 5.83 7.87
C ARG A 16 0.05 6.85 7.08
N LEU A 17 -0.18 6.58 5.79
CA LEU A 17 -0.96 7.45 4.92
C LEU A 17 -2.42 7.57 5.37
N GLN A 18 -3.01 6.50 5.89
CA GLN A 18 -4.34 6.53 6.52
C GLN A 18 -4.37 7.46 7.74
N GLY A 19 -3.37 7.37 8.62
CA GLY A 19 -3.29 8.29 9.78
C GLY A 19 -3.08 9.75 9.38
N ASP A 20 -2.34 10.00 8.30
CA ASP A 20 -2.17 11.36 7.76
C ASP A 20 -3.45 11.86 7.06
N LEU A 21 -4.20 10.96 6.42
CA LEU A 21 -5.51 11.23 5.82
C LEU A 21 -6.53 11.68 6.87
N GLU A 22 -6.66 10.94 7.98
CA GLU A 22 -7.55 11.29 9.10
C GLU A 22 -7.23 12.70 9.65
N LYS A 23 -5.95 13.07 9.74
CA LYS A 23 -5.53 14.41 10.16
C LYS A 23 -5.94 15.48 9.15
N ILE A 24 -5.71 15.25 7.85
CA ILE A 24 -6.12 16.20 6.80
C ILE A 24 -7.63 16.46 6.89
N GLU A 25 -8.43 15.40 6.97
CA GLU A 25 -9.89 15.50 7.10
C GLU A 25 -10.30 16.25 8.36
N SER A 26 -9.64 15.98 9.50
CA SER A 26 -9.92 16.67 10.77
C SER A 26 -9.64 18.18 10.74
N THR A 27 -8.77 18.63 9.84
CA THR A 27 -8.41 20.05 9.66
C THR A 27 -9.24 20.74 8.57
N GLY A 28 -10.19 20.02 7.94
CA GLY A 28 -11.07 20.56 6.91
C GLY A 28 -10.40 20.77 5.54
N HIS A 29 -9.19 20.24 5.34
CA HIS A 29 -8.50 20.30 4.04
C HIS A 29 -8.94 19.14 3.13
N SER A 30 -8.91 19.35 1.81
CA SER A 30 -9.28 18.30 0.86
C SER A 30 -8.26 17.14 0.84
N PRO A 31 -8.70 15.89 1.03
CA PRO A 31 -7.82 14.72 1.06
C PRO A 31 -7.57 14.06 -0.30
N GLU A 32 -8.12 14.58 -1.40
CA GLU A 32 -8.18 13.89 -2.71
C GLU A 32 -6.83 13.33 -3.20
N LYS A 33 -5.76 14.12 -3.08
CA LYS A 33 -4.41 13.69 -3.47
C LYS A 33 -3.87 12.55 -2.61
N MET A 34 -4.25 12.52 -1.35
CA MET A 34 -3.83 11.48 -0.40
C MET A 34 -4.58 10.17 -0.67
N ILE A 35 -5.89 10.27 -0.97
CA ILE A 35 -6.73 9.14 -1.38
C ILE A 35 -6.19 8.51 -2.66
N ALA A 36 -5.82 9.32 -3.66
CA ALA A 36 -5.22 8.81 -4.89
C ALA A 36 -3.95 7.98 -4.62
N LYS A 37 -3.04 8.51 -3.78
CA LYS A 37 -1.83 7.78 -3.37
C LYS A 37 -2.14 6.49 -2.60
N LEU A 38 -3.21 6.49 -1.81
CA LEU A 38 -3.63 5.32 -1.05
C LEU A 38 -4.08 4.20 -2.00
N HIS A 39 -4.86 4.53 -3.03
CA HIS A 39 -5.20 3.59 -4.10
C HIS A 39 -3.96 3.09 -4.85
N ASP A 40 -3.00 3.96 -5.17
CA ASP A 40 -1.74 3.54 -5.84
C ASP A 40 -0.99 2.48 -5.01
N ILE A 41 -0.91 2.68 -3.69
CA ILE A 41 -0.28 1.71 -2.76
C ILE A 41 -1.07 0.40 -2.72
N GLU A 42 -2.40 0.45 -2.71
CA GLU A 42 -3.24 -0.75 -2.76
C GLU A 42 -3.03 -1.55 -4.06
N ASP A 43 -2.97 -0.87 -5.19
CA ASP A 43 -2.73 -1.45 -6.50
C ASP A 43 -1.36 -2.15 -6.54
N GLU A 44 -0.33 -1.47 -6.03
CA GLU A 44 1.01 -2.04 -5.94
C GLU A 44 1.05 -3.27 -5.02
N MET A 45 0.43 -3.20 -3.84
CA MET A 45 0.32 -4.35 -2.94
C MET A 45 -0.40 -5.54 -3.60
N ARG A 46 -1.48 -5.30 -4.36
CA ARG A 46 -2.20 -6.37 -5.07
C ARG A 46 -1.34 -7.03 -6.13
N ASN A 47 -0.58 -6.24 -6.89
CA ASN A 47 0.32 -6.77 -7.91
C ASN A 47 1.46 -7.57 -7.29
N LEU A 48 2.05 -7.06 -6.20
CA LEU A 48 3.12 -7.74 -5.48
C LEU A 48 2.67 -9.07 -4.86
N LYS A 49 1.47 -9.12 -4.27
CA LYS A 49 0.88 -10.37 -3.76
C LYS A 49 0.67 -11.41 -4.86
N LYS A 50 0.26 -10.99 -6.07
CA LYS A 50 0.12 -11.90 -7.22
C LYS A 50 1.49 -12.48 -7.61
N GLU A 51 2.51 -11.64 -7.64
CA GLU A 51 3.87 -12.06 -7.99
C GLU A 51 4.46 -13.03 -6.96
N ILE A 52 4.30 -12.74 -5.67
CA ILE A 52 4.72 -13.65 -4.58
C ILE A 52 4.04 -15.02 -4.74
N ARG A 53 2.71 -15.03 -4.92
CA ARG A 53 1.96 -16.28 -5.09
C ARG A 53 2.41 -17.04 -6.34
N ALA A 54 2.62 -16.35 -7.45
CA ALA A 54 3.09 -16.98 -8.68
C ALA A 54 4.47 -17.63 -8.52
N ARG A 55 5.38 -17.01 -7.76
CA ARG A 55 6.69 -17.59 -7.45
C ARG A 55 6.58 -18.80 -6.52
N GLN A 56 5.78 -18.71 -5.46
CA GLN A 56 5.55 -19.82 -4.54
C GLN A 56 4.97 -21.04 -5.26
N SER A 57 4.02 -20.84 -6.18
CA SER A 57 3.44 -21.94 -6.98
C SER A 57 4.37 -22.53 -8.05
N LEU A 58 5.55 -21.95 -8.30
CA LEU A 58 6.57 -22.52 -9.18
C LEU A 58 7.63 -23.33 -8.40
N GLU A 59 7.63 -23.21 -7.07
CA GLU A 59 8.56 -23.91 -6.17
C GLU A 59 7.93 -25.18 -5.55
N ASP A 60 6.61 -25.38 -5.71
CA ASP A 60 5.83 -26.58 -5.36
C ASP A 60 5.76 -27.59 -6.51
#